data_AF-A0A0E0I4D1-F1
#
_entry.id   AF-A0A0E0I4D1-F1
#
_cell.length_a   1.000
_cell.length_b   1.000
_cell.length_c   1.000
_cell.angle_alpha   90.00
_cell.angle_beta   90.00
_cell.angle_gamma   90.00
#
_symmetry.space_group_name_H-M   'P 1'
#
loop_
_entity.id
_entity.type
_entity.pdbx_description
1 polymer ?
#
loop_
_entity_poly.entity_id
_entity_poly.type
_entity_poly.pdbx_seq_one_letter_code
_entity_poly.pdbx_strand_id
1 'polypeptide(L)'
;MATVMQKIKDIEDEMARTQKNKATAHHLGLLKAKLAKLRRELLTPTSKGGGGGAGEGFDVTKSGDARVGLVGFPSVGKSTLLNKLTGTFSEVAAYEFTTLTCIPGVIMYKGAKIQLLDLPGIIEGAKDGKGRGRQVISTARTCNVILIVLDAIKPITHKRLIEKELEGFGIRLNKTPPNLTFRRKDKGGINFTSTVTNTNLDLETVKAICSEYRIHNADVSLRYDATADDLIDVIEGSRIYMPCIYVVNKIDQITLEELEILDKLPHYCPISAHLEWNLDGLLEMIWEYLDLVRIYTKPKGLNPDYEDPVIVSSKKKTVEDFCNRIHKDMEHELEDEDVVQIIKKV
;
A
#
# COMPACT_ATOMS: atom_id res chain seq x y z
N MET A 1 -27.56 -20.46 3.07
CA MET A 1 -27.02 -19.27 3.79
C MET A 1 -26.31 -18.41 2.76
N ALA A 2 -26.53 -17.10 2.73
CA ALA A 2 -25.86 -16.19 1.80
C ALA A 2 -24.33 -16.23 2.00
N THR A 3 -23.57 -16.33 0.92
CA THR A 3 -22.10 -16.29 0.95
C THR A 3 -21.63 -14.92 1.48
N VAL A 4 -20.42 -14.86 2.04
CA VAL A 4 -19.83 -13.59 2.53
C VAL A 4 -19.80 -12.52 1.42
N MET A 5 -19.50 -12.93 0.19
CA MET A 5 -19.53 -12.07 -0.99
C MET A 5 -20.93 -11.51 -1.30
N GLN A 6 -21.98 -12.32 -1.14
CA GLN A 6 -23.35 -11.84 -1.34
C GLN A 6 -23.73 -10.79 -0.28
N LYS A 7 -23.38 -11.02 0.99
CA LYS A 7 -23.63 -10.03 2.06
C LYS A 7 -22.89 -8.70 1.81
N ILE A 8 -21.67 -8.76 1.30
CA ILE A 8 -20.91 -7.56 0.91
C ILE A 8 -21.65 -6.81 -0.19
N LYS A 9 -22.09 -7.51 -1.24
CA LYS A 9 -22.83 -6.91 -2.35
C LYS A 9 -24.14 -6.28 -1.88
N ASP A 10 -24.90 -6.97 -1.04
CA ASP A 10 -26.18 -6.47 -0.51
C ASP A 10 -25.99 -5.16 0.28
N ILE A 11 -24.91 -5.08 1.08
CA ILE A 11 -24.57 -3.86 1.82
C ILE A 11 -24.11 -2.73 0.88
N GLU A 12 -23.31 -3.04 -0.16
CA GLU A 12 -22.88 -2.04 -1.14
C GLU A 12 -24.06 -1.48 -1.94
N ASP A 13 -25.00 -2.34 -2.37
CA ASP A 13 -26.21 -1.94 -3.07
C ASP A 13 -27.12 -1.11 -2.15
N GLU A 14 -27.20 -1.47 -0.87
CA GLU A 14 -27.92 -0.69 0.14
C GLU A 14 -27.29 0.70 0.36
N MET A 15 -25.96 0.78 0.48
CA MET A 15 -25.26 2.05 0.62
C MET A 15 -25.41 2.93 -0.63
N ALA A 16 -25.49 2.33 -1.83
CA ALA A 16 -25.65 3.05 -3.08
C ALA A 16 -27.04 3.69 -3.23
N ARG A 17 -28.11 3.03 -2.74
CA ARG A 17 -29.48 3.57 -2.77
C ARG A 17 -29.76 4.60 -1.66
N THR A 18 -29.03 4.56 -0.56
CA THR A 18 -29.25 5.46 0.59
C THR A 18 -28.65 6.83 0.33
N GLN A 19 -29.48 7.87 0.36
CA GLN A 19 -29.02 9.26 0.30
C GLN A 19 -28.23 9.63 1.56
N LYS A 20 -27.14 10.39 1.40
CA LYS A 20 -26.30 10.87 2.51
C LYS A 20 -26.91 12.13 3.11
N ASN A 21 -27.50 12.02 4.30
CA ASN A 21 -28.00 13.14 5.09
C ASN A 21 -27.82 12.86 6.59
N LYS A 22 -28.11 13.83 7.46
CA LYS A 22 -27.91 13.68 8.91
C LYS A 22 -28.71 12.51 9.51
N ALA A 23 -29.92 12.25 8.99
CA ALA A 23 -30.77 11.15 9.47
C ALA A 23 -30.24 9.77 9.05
N THR A 24 -29.58 9.67 7.90
CA THR A 24 -29.03 8.41 7.39
C THR A 24 -27.56 8.21 7.75
N ALA A 25 -26.86 9.23 8.24
CA ALA A 25 -25.44 9.16 8.62
C ALA A 25 -25.16 8.04 9.64
N HIS A 26 -26.04 7.86 10.62
CA HIS A 26 -25.98 6.77 11.59
C HIS A 26 -26.06 5.39 10.91
N HIS A 27 -27.06 5.19 10.04
CA HIS A 27 -27.24 3.93 9.30
C HIS A 27 -26.07 3.64 8.36
N LEU A 28 -25.59 4.65 7.65
CA LEU A 28 -24.44 4.55 6.77
C LEU A 28 -23.15 4.21 7.55
N GLY A 29 -22.97 4.76 8.75
CA GLY A 29 -21.86 4.40 9.65
C GLY A 29 -21.92 2.92 10.05
N LEU A 30 -23.11 2.41 10.38
CA LEU A 30 -23.32 1.00 10.68
C LEU A 30 -23.01 0.09 9.47
N LEU A 31 -23.51 0.44 8.29
CA LEU A 31 -23.25 -0.32 7.06
C LEU A 31 -21.76 -0.35 6.73
N LYS A 32 -21.06 0.77 6.89
CA LYS A 32 -19.60 0.86 6.71
C LYS A 32 -18.85 -0.05 7.68
N ALA A 33 -19.22 -0.05 8.96
CA ALA A 33 -18.61 -0.93 9.97
C ALA A 33 -18.83 -2.41 9.65
N LYS A 34 -20.06 -2.78 9.24
CA LYS A 34 -20.38 -4.15 8.79
C LYS A 34 -19.57 -4.56 7.57
N LEU A 35 -19.47 -3.68 6.57
CA LEU A 35 -18.71 -3.91 5.35
C LEU A 35 -17.22 -4.13 5.65
N ALA A 36 -16.63 -3.29 6.50
CA ALA A 36 -15.23 -3.40 6.91
C ALA A 36 -14.93 -4.75 7.59
N LYS A 37 -15.83 -5.21 8.47
CA LYS A 37 -15.74 -6.49 9.17
C LYS A 37 -15.83 -7.69 8.22
N LEU A 38 -16.77 -7.68 7.28
CA LEU A 38 -16.91 -8.73 6.26
C LEU A 38 -15.69 -8.78 5.33
N ARG A 39 -15.17 -7.62 4.91
CA ARG A 39 -13.96 -7.55 4.09
C ARG A 39 -12.73 -8.06 4.84
N ARG A 40 -12.61 -7.80 6.14
CA ARG A 40 -11.55 -8.40 6.98
C ARG A 40 -11.67 -9.93 7.04
N GLU A 41 -12.88 -10.46 7.15
CA GLU A 41 -13.11 -11.92 7.17
C GLU A 41 -12.54 -12.60 5.91
N LEU A 42 -12.67 -11.94 4.75
CA LEU A 42 -12.08 -12.40 3.48
C LEU A 42 -10.54 -12.37 3.47
N LEU A 43 -9.92 -11.57 4.32
CA LEU A 43 -8.46 -11.40 4.44
C LEU A 43 -7.85 -12.24 5.55
N THR A 44 -8.59 -12.60 6.60
CA THR A 44 -8.11 -13.50 7.66
C THR A 44 -8.10 -14.94 7.16
N PRO A 45 -7.01 -15.70 7.33
CA PRO A 45 -6.98 -17.09 6.89
C PRO A 45 -7.97 -17.88 7.75
N THR A 46 -8.80 -18.70 7.11
CA THR A 46 -9.69 -19.64 7.79
C THR A 46 -8.90 -20.83 8.33
N SER A 47 -7.88 -20.57 9.17
CA SER A 47 -7.12 -21.61 9.85
C SER A 47 -7.48 -21.61 11.34
N LYS A 48 -8.72 -22.00 11.63
CA LYS A 48 -9.04 -22.69 12.89
C LYS A 48 -8.85 -24.19 12.64
N GLY A 49 -7.60 -24.62 12.61
CA GLY A 49 -7.18 -26.01 12.42
C GLY A 49 -5.67 -26.06 12.57
N GLY A 50 -5.18 -26.91 13.47
CA GLY A 50 -3.83 -26.86 14.01
C GLY A 50 -2.70 -27.15 13.01
N GLY A 51 -1.48 -26.82 13.47
CA GLY A 51 -0.23 -27.28 12.85
C GLY A 51 0.40 -26.23 11.95
N GLY A 52 1.60 -25.79 12.35
CA GLY A 52 2.48 -24.99 11.51
C GLY A 52 2.71 -25.70 10.17
N GLY A 53 2.09 -25.16 9.14
CA GLY A 53 2.25 -25.57 7.76
C GLY A 53 1.87 -24.36 6.94
N ALA A 54 2.86 -23.78 6.29
CA ALA A 54 2.71 -22.67 5.36
C ALA A 54 1.49 -22.93 4.47
N GLY A 55 0.49 -22.06 4.55
CA GLY A 55 -0.54 -22.03 3.52
C GLY A 55 0.18 -21.88 2.19
N GLU A 56 -0.18 -22.68 1.18
CA GLU A 56 0.37 -22.65 -0.17
C GLU A 56 0.40 -21.20 -0.68
N GLY A 57 1.56 -20.60 -0.44
CA GLY A 57 1.70 -19.17 -0.35
C GLY A 57 2.18 -18.69 -1.67
N PHE A 58 1.42 -17.75 -2.23
CA PHE A 58 1.92 -16.79 -3.19
C PHE A 58 2.96 -15.86 -2.56
N ASP A 59 3.85 -16.40 -1.74
CA ASP A 59 4.87 -15.64 -1.05
C ASP A 59 6.03 -15.56 -2.02
N VAL A 60 5.93 -14.64 -2.98
CA VAL A 60 7.08 -14.23 -3.76
C VAL A 60 8.12 -13.85 -2.73
N THR A 61 9.25 -14.57 -2.68
CA THR A 61 10.28 -14.33 -1.68
C THR A 61 10.79 -12.89 -1.79
N LYS A 62 11.07 -12.24 -0.66
CA LYS A 62 11.55 -10.85 -0.68
C LYS A 62 12.96 -10.86 -1.25
N SER A 63 13.06 -10.39 -2.48
CA SER A 63 14.32 -10.23 -3.18
C SER A 63 14.60 -8.74 -3.29
N GLY A 64 15.78 -8.30 -2.87
CA GLY A 64 16.20 -6.91 -2.90
C GLY A 64 15.78 -6.06 -1.70
N ASP A 65 15.89 -4.75 -1.89
CA ASP A 65 15.76 -3.72 -0.86
C ASP A 65 14.33 -3.22 -0.74
N ALA A 66 13.64 -3.12 -1.88
CA ALA A 66 12.28 -2.60 -1.97
C ALA A 66 11.41 -3.40 -2.95
N ARG A 67 10.09 -3.35 -2.72
CA ARG A 67 9.07 -3.92 -3.61
C ARG A 67 8.14 -2.84 -4.13
N VAL A 68 7.90 -2.86 -5.43
CA VAL A 68 6.99 -1.96 -6.13
C VAL A 68 5.94 -2.79 -6.86
N GLY A 69 4.66 -2.63 -6.50
CA GLY A 69 3.56 -3.39 -7.10
C GLY A 69 2.86 -2.62 -8.22
N LEU A 70 2.71 -3.21 -9.39
CA LEU A 70 2.00 -2.64 -10.53
C LEU A 70 0.55 -3.13 -10.54
N VAL A 71 -0.39 -2.18 -10.52
CA VAL A 71 -1.84 -2.44 -10.56
C VAL A 71 -2.44 -1.67 -11.73
N GLY A 72 -3.24 -2.33 -12.56
CA GLY A 72 -3.88 -1.67 -13.70
C GLY A 72 -4.79 -2.64 -14.43
N PHE A 73 -5.74 -2.09 -15.20
CA PHE A 73 -6.62 -2.91 -16.04
C PHE A 73 -5.80 -3.65 -17.11
N PRO A 74 -6.33 -4.73 -17.69
CA PRO A 74 -5.76 -5.30 -18.91
C PRO A 74 -5.58 -4.22 -19.99
N SER A 75 -4.56 -4.38 -20.85
CA SER A 75 -4.33 -3.52 -22.02
C SER A 75 -3.98 -2.04 -21.75
N VAL A 76 -3.73 -1.63 -20.50
CA VAL A 76 -3.18 -0.29 -20.17
C VAL A 76 -1.67 -0.19 -20.40
N GLY A 77 -1.02 -1.28 -20.82
CA GLY A 77 0.42 -1.33 -21.10
C GLY A 77 1.31 -1.70 -19.92
N LYS A 78 0.73 -2.27 -18.84
CA LYS A 78 1.47 -2.73 -17.64
C LYS A 78 2.62 -3.70 -17.95
N SER A 79 2.38 -4.72 -18.77
CA SER A 79 3.42 -5.70 -19.13
C SER A 79 4.52 -5.09 -20.00
N THR A 80 4.16 -4.18 -20.91
CA THR A 80 5.12 -3.41 -21.70
C THR A 80 6.00 -2.55 -20.81
N LEU A 81 5.39 -1.82 -19.86
CA LEU A 81 6.09 -1.01 -18.88
C LEU A 81 7.06 -1.85 -18.05
N LEU A 82 6.60 -2.99 -17.52
CA LEU A 82 7.44 -3.89 -16.74
C LEU A 82 8.64 -4.37 -17.57
N ASN A 83 8.41 -4.89 -18.78
CA ASN A 83 9.47 -5.38 -19.66
C ASN A 83 10.50 -4.30 -20.01
N LYS A 84 10.06 -3.06 -20.26
CA LYS A 84 10.95 -1.93 -20.57
C LYS A 84 11.77 -1.51 -19.36
N LEU A 85 11.14 -1.35 -18.20
CA LEU A 85 11.87 -1.02 -16.97
C LEU A 85 12.87 -2.11 -16.58
N THR A 86 12.51 -3.38 -16.73
CA THR A 86 13.41 -4.49 -16.40
C THR A 86 14.52 -4.69 -17.43
N GLY A 87 14.23 -4.50 -18.73
CA GLY A 87 15.20 -4.70 -19.79
C GLY A 87 16.27 -3.60 -19.84
N THR A 88 15.89 -2.36 -19.53
CA THR A 88 16.78 -1.20 -19.62
C THR A 88 17.67 -1.03 -18.37
N PHE A 89 17.27 -1.56 -17.20
CA PHE A 89 17.93 -1.30 -15.91
C PHE A 89 18.36 -2.57 -15.14
N SER A 90 18.41 -3.72 -15.80
CA SER A 90 18.87 -4.97 -15.17
C SER A 90 20.28 -5.32 -15.64
N GLU A 91 21.25 -5.24 -14.72
CA GLU A 91 22.46 -6.06 -14.82
C GLU A 91 22.07 -7.48 -14.40
N VAL A 92 21.87 -8.34 -15.41
CA VAL A 92 21.63 -9.78 -15.36
C VAL A 92 21.54 -10.39 -13.96
N ALA A 93 20.34 -10.39 -13.39
CA ALA A 93 19.93 -11.35 -12.37
C ALA A 93 18.80 -12.20 -12.93
N ALA A 94 19.15 -13.09 -13.87
CA ALA A 94 18.28 -14.16 -14.34
C ALA A 94 18.07 -15.17 -13.21
N TYR A 95 17.19 -14.84 -12.27
CA TYR A 95 16.59 -15.86 -11.40
C TYR A 95 15.43 -16.48 -12.17
N GLU A 96 15.79 -17.55 -12.87
CA GLU A 96 14.91 -18.45 -13.56
C GLU A 96 13.82 -19.03 -12.64
N PHE A 97 12.58 -18.98 -13.13
CA PHE A 97 11.39 -19.75 -12.72
C PHE A 97 10.88 -19.63 -11.27
N THR A 98 9.77 -18.89 -11.11
CA THR A 98 8.66 -19.39 -10.27
C THR A 98 7.39 -19.41 -11.09
N THR A 99 6.90 -20.62 -11.36
CA THR A 99 5.65 -20.90 -12.03
C THR A 99 4.49 -20.43 -11.16
N LEU A 100 3.55 -19.70 -11.79
CA LEU A 100 2.23 -19.29 -11.30
C LEU A 100 2.17 -17.85 -10.74
N THR A 101 1.64 -16.96 -11.59
CA THR A 101 0.86 -15.70 -11.40
C THR A 101 1.46 -14.32 -11.06
N CYS A 102 2.76 -14.12 -10.88
CA CYS A 102 3.37 -12.79 -10.90
C CYS A 102 4.70 -12.87 -11.65
N ILE A 103 4.96 -11.95 -12.59
CA ILE A 103 6.28 -11.84 -13.24
C ILE A 103 7.08 -10.83 -12.41
N PRO A 104 8.02 -11.28 -11.56
CA PRO A 104 8.91 -10.36 -10.85
C PRO A 104 9.94 -9.82 -11.83
N GLY A 105 9.99 -8.50 -11.96
CA GLY A 105 11.10 -7.78 -12.52
C GLY A 105 12.06 -7.35 -11.41
N VAL A 106 13.36 -7.36 -11.63
CA VAL A 106 14.30 -6.73 -10.70
C VAL A 106 15.12 -5.71 -11.47
N ILE A 107 15.22 -4.50 -10.92
CA ILE A 107 16.03 -3.41 -11.45
C ILE A 107 17.05 -2.98 -10.41
N MET A 108 18.21 -2.52 -10.88
CA MET A 108 19.19 -1.83 -10.05
C MET A 108 19.06 -0.34 -10.31
N TYR A 109 18.75 0.44 -9.27
CA TYR A 109 18.62 1.88 -9.38
C TYR A 109 19.29 2.57 -8.19
N LYS A 110 20.26 3.44 -8.47
CA LYS A 110 21.06 4.16 -7.45
C LYS A 110 21.70 3.23 -6.39
N GLY A 111 22.14 2.04 -6.81
CA GLY A 111 22.73 1.02 -5.93
C GLY A 111 21.72 0.15 -5.17
N ALA A 112 20.41 0.42 -5.30
CA ALA A 112 19.37 -0.40 -4.68
C ALA A 112 18.76 -1.41 -5.64
N LYS A 113 18.51 -2.61 -5.12
CA LYS A 113 17.82 -3.68 -5.82
C LYS A 113 16.31 -3.55 -5.59
N ILE A 114 15.58 -3.09 -6.60
CA ILE A 114 14.13 -2.87 -6.53
C ILE A 114 13.40 -3.99 -7.26
N GLN A 115 12.52 -4.69 -6.56
CA GLN A 115 11.68 -5.75 -7.08
C GLN A 115 10.35 -5.17 -7.58
N LEU A 116 10.12 -5.21 -8.89
CA LEU A 116 8.86 -4.87 -9.56
C LEU A 116 7.96 -6.11 -9.58
N LEU A 117 6.73 -5.97 -9.11
CA LEU A 117 5.75 -7.05 -9.03
C LEU A 117 4.54 -6.69 -9.87
N ASP A 118 4.26 -7.49 -10.89
CA ASP A 118 2.96 -7.42 -11.58
C ASP A 118 1.86 -7.99 -10.68
N LEU A 119 0.81 -7.24 -10.37
CA LEU A 119 -0.31 -7.68 -9.53
C LEU A 119 -1.58 -7.90 -10.39
N PRO A 120 -1.64 -8.97 -11.21
CA PRO A 120 -2.82 -9.27 -12.01
C PRO A 120 -3.99 -9.69 -11.11
N GLY A 121 -5.20 -9.25 -11.41
CA GLY A 121 -6.40 -9.81 -10.79
C GLY A 121 -6.95 -9.10 -9.55
N ILE A 122 -6.37 -7.97 -9.09
CA ILE A 122 -7.05 -7.10 -8.10
C ILE A 122 -8.39 -6.59 -8.64
N ILE A 123 -8.48 -6.37 -9.95
CA ILE A 123 -9.60 -5.68 -10.59
C ILE A 123 -10.71 -6.64 -11.06
N GLU A 124 -10.35 -7.85 -11.51
CA GLU A 124 -11.30 -8.82 -12.09
C GLU A 124 -11.47 -10.08 -11.23
N GLY A 125 -10.44 -10.50 -10.50
CA GLY A 125 -10.37 -11.80 -9.82
C GLY A 125 -10.91 -11.83 -8.38
N ALA A 126 -11.25 -10.68 -7.79
CA ALA A 126 -11.86 -10.62 -6.46
C ALA A 126 -13.33 -11.09 -6.47
N LYS A 127 -14.03 -10.98 -7.62
CA LYS A 127 -15.44 -11.35 -7.75
C LYS A 127 -15.68 -12.85 -7.90
N ASP A 128 -14.73 -13.58 -8.47
CA ASP A 128 -14.92 -14.98 -8.86
C ASP A 128 -14.74 -15.99 -7.72
N GLY A 129 -14.33 -15.57 -6.51
CA GLY A 129 -14.23 -16.46 -5.35
C GLY A 129 -13.22 -17.62 -5.50
N LYS A 130 -12.46 -17.68 -6.60
CA LYS A 130 -11.51 -18.76 -6.94
C LYS A 130 -10.19 -18.72 -6.14
N GLY A 131 -10.16 -18.09 -4.95
CA GLY A 131 -8.97 -18.02 -4.07
C GLY A 131 -7.82 -17.12 -4.56
N ARG A 132 -7.75 -16.79 -5.86
CA ARG A 132 -6.66 -16.02 -6.46
C ARG A 132 -6.59 -14.55 -6.03
N GLY A 133 -7.73 -13.88 -5.84
CA GLY A 133 -7.76 -12.47 -5.41
C GLY A 133 -7.07 -12.25 -4.07
N ARG A 134 -7.22 -13.20 -3.13
CA ARG A 134 -6.62 -13.14 -1.79
C ARG A 134 -5.09 -13.13 -1.82
N GLN A 135 -4.51 -13.92 -2.71
CA GLN A 135 -3.06 -14.00 -2.89
C GLN A 135 -2.48 -12.68 -3.39
N VAL A 136 -3.11 -12.10 -4.42
CA VAL A 136 -2.67 -10.83 -5.03
C VAL A 136 -2.74 -9.68 -4.01
N ILE A 137 -3.76 -9.67 -3.16
CA ILE A 137 -3.89 -8.69 -2.07
C ILE A 137 -2.77 -8.87 -1.03
N SER A 138 -2.46 -10.11 -0.64
CA SER A 138 -1.37 -10.38 0.28
C SER A 138 -0.05 -9.83 -0.27
N THR A 139 0.21 -10.04 -1.55
CA THR A 139 1.39 -9.48 -2.23
C THR A 139 1.37 -7.95 -2.25
N ALA A 140 0.23 -7.34 -2.62
CA ALA A 140 0.07 -5.88 -2.63
C ALA A 140 0.36 -5.25 -1.25
N ARG A 141 -0.05 -5.93 -0.17
CA ARG A 141 0.20 -5.52 1.22
C ARG A 141 1.69 -5.56 1.61
N THR A 142 2.51 -6.32 0.90
CA THR A 142 3.96 -6.39 1.14
C THR A 142 4.76 -5.38 0.33
N CYS A 143 4.13 -4.68 -0.63
CA CYS A 143 4.79 -3.67 -1.43
C CYS A 143 5.10 -2.41 -0.60
N ASN A 144 6.20 -1.75 -0.93
CA ASN A 144 6.58 -0.46 -0.37
C ASN A 144 5.86 0.68 -1.09
N VAL A 145 5.73 0.58 -2.42
CA VAL A 145 5.04 1.54 -3.31
C VAL A 145 4.11 0.76 -4.24
N ILE A 146 2.95 1.35 -4.57
CA ILE A 146 2.06 0.86 -5.63
C ILE A 146 2.09 1.81 -6.82
N LEU A 147 2.26 1.26 -8.02
CA LEU A 147 2.07 1.96 -9.29
C LEU A 147 0.70 1.63 -9.83
N ILE A 148 -0.19 2.62 -9.90
CA ILE A 148 -1.48 2.46 -10.57
C ILE A 148 -1.29 2.90 -12.02
N VAL A 149 -1.24 1.91 -12.92
CA VAL A 149 -1.11 2.14 -14.36
C VAL A 149 -2.48 2.44 -14.96
N LEU A 150 -2.63 3.65 -15.46
CA LEU A 150 -3.83 4.19 -16.08
C LEU A 150 -3.62 4.39 -17.58
N ASP A 151 -4.70 4.32 -18.33
CA ASP A 151 -4.72 4.70 -19.74
C ASP A 151 -5.07 6.19 -19.84
N ALA A 152 -4.27 6.98 -20.57
CA ALA A 152 -4.45 8.42 -20.72
C ALA A 152 -5.83 8.82 -21.28
N ILE A 153 -6.48 7.96 -22.07
CA ILE A 153 -7.81 8.23 -22.63
C ILE A 153 -8.92 8.06 -21.57
N LYS A 154 -8.76 7.15 -20.61
CA LYS A 154 -9.79 6.81 -19.61
C LYS A 154 -9.27 6.74 -18.17
N PRO A 155 -8.50 7.74 -17.68
CA PRO A 155 -7.79 7.62 -16.41
C PRO A 155 -8.75 7.64 -15.20
N ILE A 156 -9.82 8.44 -15.26
CA ILE A 156 -10.72 8.69 -14.13
C ILE A 156 -11.50 7.43 -13.72
N THR A 157 -12.10 6.74 -14.71
CA THR A 157 -12.92 5.54 -14.44
C THR A 157 -12.07 4.41 -13.89
N HIS A 158 -10.91 4.17 -14.49
CA HIS A 158 -9.99 3.13 -14.03
C HIS A 158 -9.44 3.43 -12.64
N LYS A 159 -9.01 4.68 -12.39
CA LYS A 159 -8.56 5.14 -11.08
C LYS A 159 -9.59 4.84 -9.98
N ARG A 160 -10.84 5.30 -10.17
CA ARG A 160 -11.89 5.15 -9.16
C ARG A 160 -12.17 3.68 -8.81
N LEU A 161 -12.15 2.80 -9.81
CA LEU A 161 -12.37 1.37 -9.60
C LEU A 161 -11.21 0.72 -8.85
N ILE A 162 -9.96 1.01 -9.25
CA ILE A 162 -8.76 0.47 -8.61
C ILE A 162 -8.66 0.94 -7.15
N GLU A 163 -8.89 2.23 -6.90
CA GLU A 163 -8.90 2.79 -5.54
C GLU A 163 -9.97 2.12 -4.66
N LYS A 164 -11.19 1.95 -5.17
CA LYS A 164 -12.27 1.29 -4.43
C LYS A 164 -11.89 -0.14 -4.02
N GLU A 165 -11.28 -0.91 -4.92
CA GLU A 165 -10.84 -2.28 -4.64
C GLU A 165 -9.71 -2.30 -3.60
N LEU A 166 -8.65 -1.51 -3.81
CA LEU A 166 -7.51 -1.44 -2.88
C LEU A 166 -7.94 -0.97 -1.48
N GLU A 167 -8.79 0.06 -1.41
CA GLU A 167 -9.34 0.53 -0.14
C GLU A 167 -10.22 -0.52 0.53
N GLY A 168 -10.96 -1.31 -0.25
CA GLY A 168 -11.72 -2.43 0.28
C GLY A 168 -10.87 -3.49 0.95
N PHE A 169 -9.66 -3.71 0.46
CA PHE A 169 -8.72 -4.65 1.05
C PHE A 169 -7.86 -4.05 2.18
N GLY A 170 -8.18 -2.84 2.63
CA GLY A 170 -7.53 -2.18 3.75
C GLY A 170 -6.20 -1.53 3.39
N ILE A 171 -5.94 -1.30 2.11
CA ILE A 171 -4.83 -0.48 1.64
C ILE A 171 -5.30 0.99 1.60
N ARG A 172 -4.47 1.91 2.08
CA ARG A 172 -4.73 3.35 2.07
C ARG A 172 -3.63 4.03 1.27
N LEU A 173 -3.99 4.48 0.07
CA LEU A 173 -3.07 5.07 -0.90
C LEU A 173 -2.84 6.54 -0.56
N ASN A 174 -1.57 6.97 -0.49
CA ASN A 174 -1.17 8.37 -0.26
C ASN A 174 -1.81 9.03 0.98
N LYS A 175 -2.15 8.22 2.00
CA LYS A 175 -2.72 8.68 3.27
C LYS A 175 -1.77 8.38 4.41
N THR A 176 -1.78 9.21 5.44
CA THR A 176 -1.11 8.93 6.71
C THR A 176 -2.10 8.28 7.69
N PRO A 177 -1.61 7.47 8.66
CA PRO A 177 -2.45 6.95 9.73
C PRO A 177 -3.21 8.08 10.45
N PRO A 178 -4.53 7.91 10.69
CA PRO A 178 -5.34 8.85 11.47
C PRO A 178 -4.72 9.19 12.82
N ASN A 179 -4.57 10.48 13.14
CA ASN A 179 -4.16 10.94 14.47
C ASN A 179 -5.37 10.98 15.43
N LEU A 180 -5.99 9.82 15.63
CA LEU A 180 -7.16 9.61 16.46
C LEU A 180 -6.77 8.72 17.64
N THR A 181 -7.13 9.13 18.86
CA THR A 181 -6.90 8.30 20.05
C THR A 181 -8.14 7.47 20.33
N PHE A 182 -7.99 6.15 20.27
CA PHE A 182 -9.03 5.19 20.62
C PHE A 182 -8.54 4.30 21.75
N ARG A 183 -9.15 4.40 22.94
CA ARG A 183 -8.79 3.59 24.11
C ARG A 183 -10.00 2.82 24.61
N ARG A 184 -9.92 1.48 24.61
CA ARG A 184 -10.96 0.64 25.21
C ARG A 184 -10.92 0.74 26.73
N LYS A 185 -12.10 0.73 27.36
CA LYS A 185 -12.28 0.77 28.81
C LYS A 185 -13.06 -0.45 29.28
N ASP A 186 -13.00 -0.73 30.57
CA ASP A 186 -13.80 -1.80 31.18
C ASP A 186 -15.23 -1.35 31.48
N LYS A 187 -15.40 -0.07 31.88
CA LYS A 187 -16.68 0.54 32.29
C LYS A 187 -16.73 2.03 31.90
N GLY A 188 -17.92 2.62 31.88
CA GLY A 188 -18.12 4.07 31.71
C GLY A 188 -18.67 4.52 30.35
N GLY A 189 -19.11 3.59 29.49
CA GLY A 189 -19.70 3.91 28.20
C GLY A 189 -18.70 4.45 27.18
N ILE A 190 -19.22 5.02 26.09
CA ILE A 190 -18.43 5.64 25.03
C ILE A 190 -18.31 7.14 25.32
N ASN A 191 -17.10 7.59 25.65
CA ASN A 191 -16.78 9.00 25.80
C ASN A 191 -16.22 9.53 24.49
N PHE A 192 -16.82 10.59 23.98
CA PHE A 192 -16.38 11.26 22.77
C PHE A 192 -15.91 12.67 23.13
N THR A 193 -14.63 12.94 22.90
CA THR A 193 -14.04 14.26 23.10
C THR A 193 -13.53 14.76 21.77
N SER A 194 -13.89 15.97 21.38
CA SER A 194 -13.35 16.60 20.18
C SER A 194 -12.70 17.92 20.50
N THR A 195 -11.51 18.13 19.95
CA THR A 195 -10.79 19.41 20.03
C THR A 195 -11.23 20.38 18.92
N VAL A 196 -11.79 19.84 17.83
CA VAL A 196 -12.19 20.58 16.62
C VAL A 196 -13.68 20.36 16.35
N THR A 197 -14.34 21.32 15.70
CA THR A 197 -15.71 21.13 15.20
C THR A 197 -15.72 20.01 14.17
N ASN A 198 -16.43 18.92 14.44
CA ASN A 198 -16.56 17.82 13.50
C ASN A 198 -17.77 18.04 12.61
N THR A 199 -17.55 17.89 11.32
CA THR A 199 -18.60 18.00 10.30
C THR A 199 -19.11 16.63 9.86
N ASN A 200 -18.26 15.61 10.02
CA ASN A 200 -18.47 14.29 9.42
C ASN A 200 -18.80 13.18 10.44
N LEU A 201 -18.61 13.45 11.73
CA LEU A 201 -18.63 12.41 12.76
C LEU A 201 -19.25 12.92 14.07
N ASP A 202 -20.44 12.40 14.33
CA ASP A 202 -21.25 12.68 15.52
C ASP A 202 -21.16 11.54 16.55
N LEU A 203 -21.46 11.83 17.82
CA LEU A 203 -21.48 10.84 18.91
C LEU A 203 -22.37 9.62 18.60
N GLU A 204 -23.51 9.85 17.93
CA GLU A 204 -24.41 8.76 17.53
C GLU A 204 -23.75 7.81 16.53
N THR A 205 -23.07 8.34 15.51
CA THR A 205 -22.32 7.55 14.53
C THR A 205 -21.18 6.77 15.19
N VAL A 206 -20.45 7.38 16.16
CA VAL A 206 -19.40 6.69 16.93
C VAL A 206 -19.97 5.52 17.70
N LYS A 207 -21.09 5.73 18.40
CA LYS A 207 -21.77 4.69 19.17
C LYS A 207 -22.22 3.55 18.26
N ALA A 208 -22.77 3.85 17.08
CA ALA A 208 -23.19 2.86 16.10
C ALA A 208 -22.03 1.99 15.63
N ILE A 209 -20.91 2.62 15.24
CA ILE A 209 -19.70 1.92 14.80
C ILE A 209 -19.16 1.04 15.93
N CYS A 210 -18.98 1.60 17.13
CA CYS A 210 -18.46 0.86 18.28
C CYS A 210 -19.36 -0.33 18.66
N SER A 211 -20.68 -0.16 18.61
CA SER A 211 -21.65 -1.23 18.89
C SER A 211 -21.53 -2.39 17.90
N GLU A 212 -21.29 -2.13 16.61
CA GLU A 212 -21.08 -3.18 15.60
C GLU A 212 -19.80 -4.00 15.87
N TYR A 213 -18.78 -3.34 16.42
CA TYR A 213 -17.54 -3.97 16.89
C TYR A 213 -17.66 -4.61 18.27
N ARG A 214 -18.85 -4.61 18.90
CA ARG A 214 -19.11 -5.09 20.27
C ARG A 214 -18.26 -4.36 21.32
N ILE A 215 -17.99 -3.08 21.10
CA ILE A 215 -17.25 -2.20 22.01
C ILE A 215 -18.26 -1.29 22.70
N HIS A 216 -18.51 -1.56 23.98
CA HIS A 216 -19.48 -0.80 24.79
C HIS A 216 -18.83 0.32 25.62
N ASN A 217 -17.53 0.23 25.85
CA ASN A 217 -16.78 1.15 26.71
C ASN A 217 -15.49 1.58 26.00
N ALA A 218 -15.39 2.86 25.62
CA ALA A 218 -14.21 3.40 24.95
C ALA A 218 -14.11 4.92 25.08
N ASP A 219 -12.89 5.43 25.12
CA ASP A 219 -12.61 6.85 24.90
C ASP A 219 -12.17 7.06 23.46
N VAL A 220 -12.86 7.98 22.80
CA VAL A 220 -12.54 8.44 21.45
C VAL A 220 -12.21 9.92 21.54
N SER A 221 -10.96 10.28 21.24
CA SER A 221 -10.53 11.67 21.17
C SER A 221 -10.12 12.04 19.76
N LEU A 222 -10.76 13.10 19.24
CA LEU A 222 -10.49 13.67 17.93
C LEU A 222 -9.65 14.95 18.03
N ARG A 223 -8.58 14.99 17.24
CA ARG A 223 -7.68 16.14 17.09
C ARG A 223 -7.86 16.88 15.75
N TYR A 224 -8.71 16.36 14.87
CA TYR A 224 -9.03 16.91 13.55
C TYR A 224 -10.44 16.45 13.12
N ASP A 225 -10.98 17.00 12.04
CA ASP A 225 -12.29 16.59 11.47
C ASP A 225 -12.18 15.19 10.84
N ALA A 226 -12.35 14.17 11.69
CA ALA A 226 -12.24 12.77 11.31
C ALA A 226 -13.53 12.25 10.66
N THR A 227 -13.38 11.32 9.73
CA THR A 227 -14.49 10.64 9.07
C THR A 227 -14.83 9.31 9.76
N ALA A 228 -16.01 8.77 9.47
CA ALA A 228 -16.40 7.44 9.93
C ALA A 228 -15.38 6.35 9.49
N ASP A 229 -14.76 6.53 8.32
CA ASP A 229 -13.77 5.58 7.79
C ASP A 229 -12.46 5.62 8.59
N ASP A 230 -12.04 6.81 9.07
CA ASP A 230 -10.86 6.95 9.92
C ASP A 230 -11.02 6.24 11.26
N LEU A 231 -12.21 6.36 11.88
CA LEU A 231 -12.52 5.64 13.13
C LEU A 231 -12.51 4.12 12.90
N ILE A 232 -13.10 3.65 11.80
CA ILE A 232 -13.09 2.24 11.42
C ILE A 232 -11.65 1.76 11.21
N ASP A 233 -10.82 2.55 10.55
CA ASP A 233 -9.41 2.19 10.30
C ASP A 233 -8.61 2.03 11.59
N VAL A 234 -8.80 2.92 12.57
CA VAL A 234 -8.16 2.82 13.89
C VAL A 234 -8.69 1.62 14.69
N ILE A 235 -9.99 1.34 14.65
CA ILE A 235 -10.58 0.18 15.34
C ILE A 235 -10.08 -1.14 14.73
N GLU A 236 -9.92 -1.20 13.41
CA GLU A 236 -9.48 -2.40 12.69
C GLU A 236 -7.98 -2.67 12.86
N GLY A 237 -7.14 -1.64 12.97
CA GLY A 237 -5.70 -1.72 13.26
C GLY A 237 -4.83 -2.47 12.25
N SER A 238 -5.44 -3.14 11.26
CA SER A 238 -4.79 -4.00 10.26
C SER A 238 -4.66 -3.35 8.89
N ARG A 239 -4.87 -2.02 8.82
CA ARG A 239 -4.75 -1.20 7.61
C ARG A 239 -3.29 -0.94 7.27
N ILE A 240 -3.01 -0.88 5.97
CA ILE A 240 -1.66 -0.57 5.48
C ILE A 240 -1.72 0.74 4.72
N TYR A 241 -0.89 1.69 5.14
CA TYR A 241 -0.74 3.00 4.54
C TYR A 241 0.50 2.98 3.66
N MET A 242 0.31 3.17 2.36
CA MET A 242 1.41 3.07 1.40
C MET A 242 1.36 4.19 0.37
N PRO A 243 2.54 4.70 -0.04
CA PRO A 243 2.66 5.62 -1.15
C PRO A 243 2.22 4.96 -2.47
N CYS A 244 1.64 5.77 -3.35
CA CYS A 244 1.08 5.35 -4.63
C CYS A 244 1.40 6.39 -5.71
N ILE A 245 1.83 5.92 -6.87
CA ILE A 245 2.08 6.77 -8.06
C ILE A 245 1.07 6.38 -9.14
N TYR A 246 0.38 7.37 -9.71
CA TYR A 246 -0.51 7.20 -10.85
C TYR A 246 0.29 7.34 -12.15
N VAL A 247 0.61 6.21 -12.75
CA VAL A 247 1.35 6.14 -14.00
C VAL A 247 0.36 6.27 -15.14
N VAL A 248 0.29 7.44 -15.77
CA VAL A 248 -0.62 7.69 -16.89
C VAL A 248 0.09 7.33 -18.19
N ASN A 249 -0.22 6.15 -18.72
CA ASN A 249 0.42 5.61 -19.91
C ASN A 249 -0.34 5.99 -21.19
N LYS A 250 0.35 5.86 -22.34
CA LYS A 250 -0.15 6.21 -23.69
C LYS A 250 -0.33 7.70 -23.91
N ILE A 251 0.60 8.51 -23.39
CA ILE A 251 0.56 9.97 -23.58
C ILE A 251 0.77 10.40 -25.04
N ASP A 252 1.21 9.48 -25.91
CA ASP A 252 1.23 9.65 -27.35
C ASP A 252 -0.17 9.88 -27.98
N GLN A 253 -1.23 9.67 -27.21
CA GLN A 253 -2.63 9.78 -27.66
C GLN A 253 -3.36 11.02 -27.12
N ILE A 254 -2.68 11.87 -26.35
CA ILE A 254 -3.24 13.11 -25.78
C ILE A 254 -2.50 14.33 -26.32
N THR A 255 -3.08 15.52 -26.15
CA THR A 255 -2.42 16.76 -26.58
C THR A 255 -1.39 17.24 -25.56
N LEU A 256 -0.54 18.19 -25.96
CA LEU A 256 0.47 18.77 -25.06
C LEU A 256 -0.19 19.52 -23.89
N GLU A 257 -1.31 20.19 -24.12
CA GLU A 257 -2.07 20.90 -23.09
C GLU A 257 -2.65 19.94 -22.04
N GLU A 258 -3.17 18.78 -22.48
CA GLU A 258 -3.64 17.73 -21.58
C GLU A 258 -2.48 17.14 -20.76
N LEU A 259 -1.32 16.95 -21.39
CA LEU A 259 -0.11 16.48 -20.73
C LEU A 259 0.37 17.46 -19.64
N GLU A 260 0.41 18.77 -19.91
CA GLU A 260 0.78 19.79 -18.93
C GLU A 260 -0.16 19.84 -17.72
N ILE A 261 -1.46 19.56 -17.92
CA ILE A 261 -2.42 19.48 -16.82
C ILE A 261 -2.12 18.26 -15.95
N LEU A 262 -1.84 17.11 -16.57
CA LEU A 262 -1.52 15.87 -15.86
C LEU A 262 -0.23 15.98 -15.05
N ASP A 263 0.79 16.64 -15.58
CA ASP A 263 2.09 16.82 -14.93
C ASP A 263 2.00 17.69 -13.66
N LYS A 264 1.01 18.59 -13.59
CA LYS A 264 0.73 19.42 -12.41
C LYS A 264 0.00 18.68 -11.29
N LEU A 265 -0.53 17.48 -11.55
CA LEU A 265 -1.28 16.73 -10.55
C LEU A 265 -0.33 15.98 -9.60
N PRO A 266 -0.57 16.03 -8.28
CA PRO A 266 0.29 15.35 -7.32
C PRO A 266 0.20 13.84 -7.49
N HIS A 267 1.34 13.16 -7.38
CA HIS A 267 1.46 11.70 -7.55
C HIS A 267 1.24 11.18 -8.97
N TYR A 268 1.08 12.04 -9.99
CA TYR A 268 0.92 11.62 -11.38
C TYR A 268 2.27 11.60 -12.10
N CYS A 269 2.49 10.58 -12.92
CA CYS A 269 3.64 10.46 -13.79
C CYS A 269 3.16 10.09 -15.20
N PRO A 270 3.08 11.05 -16.13
CA PRO A 270 2.70 10.78 -17.51
C PRO A 270 3.85 10.11 -18.27
N ILE A 271 3.59 8.98 -18.94
CA ILE A 271 4.60 8.20 -19.68
C ILE A 271 4.06 7.66 -21.01
N SER A 272 4.96 7.29 -21.92
CA SER A 272 4.64 6.36 -23.01
C SER A 272 5.55 5.15 -22.91
N ALA A 273 5.02 4.04 -22.39
CA ALA A 273 5.80 2.80 -22.27
C ALA A 273 6.21 2.21 -23.62
N HIS A 274 5.47 2.51 -24.69
CA HIS A 274 5.80 2.02 -26.04
C HIS A 274 6.94 2.81 -26.68
N LEU A 275 6.90 4.14 -26.55
CA LEU A 275 7.91 5.06 -27.09
C LEU A 275 9.05 5.35 -26.11
N GLU A 276 8.99 4.78 -24.91
CA GLU A 276 9.96 4.93 -23.81
C GLU A 276 10.08 6.38 -23.31
N TRP A 277 8.99 7.15 -23.39
CA TRP A 277 8.97 8.53 -22.89
C TRP A 277 8.78 8.57 -21.37
N ASN A 278 9.62 9.37 -20.70
CA ASN A 278 9.57 9.68 -19.27
C ASN A 278 9.68 8.45 -18.33
N LEU A 279 10.37 7.39 -18.78
CA LEU A 279 10.63 6.21 -17.94
C LEU A 279 11.67 6.49 -16.85
N ASP A 280 12.63 7.35 -17.15
CA ASP A 280 13.62 7.89 -16.23
C ASP A 280 12.98 8.73 -15.12
N GLY A 281 12.06 9.65 -15.48
CA GLY A 281 11.28 10.42 -14.52
C GLY A 281 10.42 9.54 -13.62
N LEU A 282 9.82 8.47 -14.17
CA LEU A 282 9.11 7.48 -13.37
C LEU A 282 10.02 6.78 -12.35
N LEU A 283 11.25 6.40 -12.73
CA LEU A 283 12.19 5.76 -11.82
C LEU A 283 12.66 6.69 -10.70
N GLU A 284 12.91 7.96 -11.02
CA GLU A 284 13.24 8.97 -10.02
C GLU A 284 12.08 9.15 -9.02
N MET A 285 10.85 9.25 -9.52
CA MET A 285 9.67 9.35 -8.65
C MET A 285 9.47 8.10 -7.78
N ILE A 286 9.73 6.91 -8.32
CA ILE A 286 9.72 5.66 -7.53
C ILE A 286 10.75 5.72 -6.41
N TRP A 287 11.98 6.18 -6.71
CA TRP A 287 13.06 6.30 -5.74
C TRP A 287 12.67 7.24 -4.59
N GLU A 288 12.13 8.41 -4.91
CA GLU A 288 11.64 9.37 -3.91
C GLU A 288 10.55 8.78 -3.02
N TYR A 289 9.60 8.03 -3.60
CA TYR A 289 8.46 7.46 -2.87
C TYR A 289 8.84 6.24 -2.02
N LEU A 290 9.89 5.51 -2.43
CA LEU A 290 10.44 4.41 -1.65
C LEU A 290 11.13 4.91 -0.37
N ASP A 291 11.60 6.17 -0.36
CA ASP A 291 12.25 6.83 0.77
C ASP A 291 13.34 5.92 1.38
N LEU A 292 14.26 5.52 0.50
CA LEU A 292 15.41 4.69 0.84
C LEU A 292 16.61 5.56 1.20
N VAL A 293 17.40 5.07 2.14
CA VAL A 293 18.65 5.67 2.58
C VAL A 293 19.79 4.77 2.15
N ARG A 294 20.77 5.37 1.48
CA ARG A 294 22.04 4.73 1.15
C ARG A 294 23.02 5.00 2.28
N ILE A 295 23.60 3.95 2.83
CA ILE A 295 24.62 4.01 3.87
C ILE A 295 25.91 3.43 3.29
N TYR A 296 26.95 4.25 3.28
CA TYR A 296 28.26 3.86 2.77
C TYR A 296 29.16 3.43 3.92
N THR A 297 29.83 2.29 3.76
CA THR A 297 30.76 1.79 4.77
C THR A 297 32.13 2.46 4.61
N LYS A 298 32.79 2.71 5.74
CA LYS A 298 34.12 3.31 5.77
C LYS A 298 34.98 2.58 6.80
N PRO A 299 35.85 1.67 6.38
CA PRO A 299 36.82 1.05 7.28
C PRO A 299 37.80 2.09 7.85
N LYS A 300 38.29 1.86 9.08
CA LYS A 300 39.24 2.75 9.76
C LYS A 300 40.51 2.92 8.91
N GLY A 301 40.86 4.16 8.59
CA GLY A 301 42.04 4.50 7.79
C GLY A 301 41.87 4.41 6.27
N LEU A 302 40.71 3.98 5.77
CA LEU A 302 40.39 3.95 4.34
C LEU A 302 39.36 5.03 3.96
N ASN A 303 39.27 5.31 2.66
CA ASN A 303 38.19 6.13 2.12
C ASN A 303 36.87 5.35 2.14
N PRO A 304 35.72 6.02 2.27
CA PRO A 304 34.42 5.37 2.15
C PRO A 304 34.29 4.70 0.79
N ASP A 305 33.73 3.50 0.78
CA ASP A 305 33.31 2.84 -0.45
C ASP A 305 31.98 3.44 -0.91
N TYR A 306 31.94 3.98 -2.13
CA TYR A 306 30.75 4.58 -2.73
C TYR A 306 30.10 3.71 -3.81
N GLU A 307 30.69 2.56 -4.14
CA GLU A 307 30.18 1.65 -5.17
C GLU A 307 29.05 0.78 -4.61
N ASP A 308 29.23 0.23 -3.40
CA ASP A 308 28.31 -0.71 -2.77
C ASP A 308 27.62 -0.13 -1.51
N PRO A 309 26.57 0.69 -1.66
CA PRO A 309 25.81 1.19 -0.53
C PRO A 309 24.96 0.09 0.12
N VAL A 310 24.91 0.10 1.46
CA VAL A 310 23.89 -0.63 2.21
C VAL A 310 22.59 0.18 2.17
N ILE A 311 21.53 -0.43 1.63
CA ILE A 311 20.24 0.21 1.47
C ILE A 311 19.32 -0.11 2.64
N VAL A 312 18.81 0.94 3.28
CA VAL A 312 17.91 0.85 4.43
C VAL A 312 16.70 1.75 4.23
N SER A 313 15.52 1.36 4.71
CA SER A 313 14.33 2.22 4.64
C SER A 313 14.45 3.39 5.62
N SER A 314 14.00 4.58 5.23
CA SER A 314 13.96 5.76 6.11
C SER A 314 13.14 5.58 7.39
N LYS A 315 12.23 4.61 7.42
CA LYS A 315 11.39 4.28 8.58
C LYS A 315 12.13 3.43 9.62
N LYS A 316 13.26 2.83 9.22
CA LYS A 316 14.07 1.86 9.96
C LYS A 316 15.52 2.34 10.03
N LYS A 317 15.76 3.39 10.82
CA LYS A 317 17.04 4.14 10.85
C LYS A 317 17.96 3.74 12.00
N THR A 318 17.68 2.66 12.72
CA THR A 318 18.53 2.29 13.85
C THR A 318 19.83 1.69 13.35
N VAL A 319 20.90 1.82 14.15
CA VAL A 319 22.17 1.14 13.87
C VAL A 319 21.94 -0.37 13.83
N GLU A 320 21.06 -0.89 14.68
CA GLU A 320 20.59 -2.28 14.68
C GLU A 320 19.99 -2.71 13.32
N ASP A 321 19.13 -1.88 12.69
CA ASP A 321 18.58 -2.19 11.35
C ASP A 321 19.67 -2.29 10.28
N PHE A 322 20.73 -1.47 10.40
CA PHE A 322 21.90 -1.51 9.52
C PHE A 322 22.75 -2.76 9.75
N CYS A 323 23.06 -3.10 11.01
CA CYS A 323 23.85 -4.29 11.37
C CYS A 323 23.16 -5.56 10.88
N ASN A 324 21.86 -5.69 11.16
CA ASN A 324 21.03 -6.79 10.71
C ASN A 324 20.98 -6.95 9.18
N ARG A 325 21.28 -5.89 8.42
CA ARG A 325 21.35 -5.93 6.95
C ARG A 325 22.68 -6.49 6.45
N ILE A 326 23.78 -6.30 7.19
CA ILE A 326 25.10 -6.82 6.83
C ILE A 326 25.24 -8.25 7.36
N HIS A 327 25.12 -8.46 8.67
CA HIS A 327 25.17 -9.77 9.31
C HIS A 327 24.49 -9.74 10.68
N LYS A 328 23.73 -10.78 11.04
CA LYS A 328 22.99 -10.83 12.32
C LYS A 328 23.90 -10.75 13.55
N ASP A 329 25.14 -11.20 13.43
CA ASP A 329 26.09 -11.24 14.56
C ASP A 329 26.90 -9.94 14.71
N MET A 330 26.86 -9.04 13.72
CA MET A 330 27.61 -7.77 13.78
C MET A 330 27.14 -6.82 14.88
N GLU A 331 25.93 -7.01 15.39
CA GLU A 331 25.40 -6.22 16.50
C GLU A 331 26.21 -6.42 17.79
N HIS A 332 26.87 -7.57 17.95
CA HIS A 332 27.72 -7.88 19.11
C HIS A 332 29.20 -7.54 18.89
N GLU A 333 29.63 -7.32 17.64
CA GLU A 333 31.03 -7.07 17.27
C GLU A 333 31.36 -5.58 17.12
N LEU A 334 30.37 -4.70 17.05
CA LEU A 334 30.61 -3.26 16.98
C LEU A 334 31.08 -2.72 18.34
N GLU A 335 32.37 -2.46 18.44
CA GLU A 335 32.94 -1.68 19.54
C GLU A 335 32.60 -0.18 19.35
N ASP A 336 32.44 0.57 20.46
CA ASP A 336 32.09 2.01 20.47
C ASP A 336 33.01 2.91 19.61
N GLU A 337 34.16 2.39 19.15
CA GLU A 337 35.13 3.10 18.30
C GLU A 337 34.92 2.93 16.78
N ASP A 338 34.05 2.02 16.33
CA ASP A 338 33.72 1.85 14.92
C ASP A 338 32.69 2.89 14.48
N VAL A 339 33.16 4.11 14.25
CA VAL A 339 32.35 5.19 13.71
C VAL A 339 32.01 4.89 12.26
N VAL A 340 30.92 4.17 12.02
CA VAL A 340 30.24 4.15 10.72
C VAL A 340 29.80 5.58 10.43
N GLN A 341 30.57 6.32 9.65
CA GLN A 341 30.15 7.62 9.15
C GLN A 341 28.98 7.41 8.19
N ILE A 342 27.76 7.59 8.70
CA ILE A 342 26.53 7.56 7.90
C ILE A 342 26.54 8.80 7.00
N ILE A 343 27.11 8.68 5.80
CA ILE A 343 27.03 9.71 4.77
C ILE A 343 25.67 9.57 4.10
N LYS A 344 24.69 10.32 4.60
CA LYS A 344 23.37 10.44 3.97
C LYS A 344 23.51 11.28 2.71
N LYS A 345 23.56 10.64 1.53
CA LYS A 345 23.40 11.36 0.25
C LYS A 345 21.92 11.31 -0.14
N VAL A 346 21.25 12.46 -0.01
CA VAL A 346 19.87 12.68 -0.50
C VAL A 346 19.79 12.26 -1.96
#